data_AF-A0A534WR64-F1
#
_entry.id   AF-A0A534WR64-F1
#
_cell.length_a   1.000
_cell.length_b   1.000
_cell.length_c   1.000
_cell.angle_alpha   90.00
_cell.angle_beta   90.00
_cell.angle_gamma   90.00
#
_symmetry.space_group_name_H-M   'P 1'
#
loop_
_entity.id
_entity.type
_entity.pdbx_description
1 polymer ?
#
loop_
_entity_poly.entity_id
_entity_poly.type
_entity_poly.pdbx_seq_one_letter_code
_entity_poly.pdbx_strand_id
1 'polypeptide(L)'
;VARSSRIGLDTESNGFHAYYEKVCLLQISTEQADWAIDTLALGVAPLLPLLAERARECVLHAAEYDVLCMKRDYGFSFGRIFDTHAAAKTLGIEKVGLHDLLADQLGVQLAVDEQRSDWGKRPLSPEQLEYAFA
;
A
#
# COMPACT_ATOMS: atom_id res chain seq x y z
N VAL A 1 -11.99 -2.11 8.67
CA VAL A 1 -10.74 -1.59 9.25
C VAL A 1 -10.71 -1.62 10.78
N ALA A 2 -11.38 -0.74 11.54
CA ALA A 2 -11.15 -0.58 13.00
C ALA A 2 -11.25 -1.86 13.88
N ARG A 3 -12.00 -2.88 13.45
CA ARG A 3 -12.14 -4.16 14.19
C ARG A 3 -11.07 -5.21 13.85
N SER A 4 -10.25 -4.99 12.83
CA SER A 4 -9.29 -5.97 12.31
C SER A 4 -7.91 -5.80 12.96
N SER A 5 -7.40 -6.80 13.69
CA SER A 5 -6.08 -6.71 14.35
C SER A 5 -4.90 -6.73 13.37
N ARG A 6 -5.13 -7.17 12.14
CA ARG A 6 -4.16 -7.16 11.04
C ARG A 6 -4.84 -6.60 9.79
N ILE A 7 -4.13 -5.76 9.05
CA ILE A 7 -4.60 -5.17 7.80
C ILE A 7 -3.47 -5.20 6.75
N GLY A 8 -3.81 -5.42 5.49
CA GLY A 8 -2.92 -5.12 4.37
C GLY A 8 -2.96 -3.63 4.06
N LEU A 9 -1.83 -3.05 3.67
CA LEU A 9 -1.72 -1.64 3.33
C LEU A 9 -0.71 -1.44 2.20
N ASP A 10 -1.06 -0.54 1.28
CA ASP A 10 -0.21 -0.12 0.17
C ASP A 10 -0.51 1.35 -0.18
N THR A 11 0.42 2.06 -0.81
CA THR A 11 0.22 3.44 -1.24
C THR A 11 0.65 3.69 -2.67
N GLU A 12 -0.15 4.48 -3.39
CA GLU A 12 0.23 4.96 -4.72
C GLU A 12 0.57 6.45 -4.69
N SER A 13 1.72 6.81 -5.26
CA SER A 13 2.21 8.19 -5.31
C SER A 13 2.49 8.62 -6.75
N ASN A 14 2.44 9.93 -7.02
CA ASN A 14 2.64 10.48 -8.38
C ASN A 14 4.07 10.97 -8.66
N GLY A 15 5.09 10.35 -8.04
CA GLY A 15 6.49 10.81 -8.09
C GLY A 15 7.12 10.90 -9.47
N PHE A 16 6.63 10.13 -10.44
CA PHE A 16 7.08 10.21 -11.84
C PHE A 16 6.50 11.42 -12.60
N HIS A 17 5.48 12.08 -12.04
CA HIS A 17 4.70 13.13 -12.71
C HIS A 17 4.68 14.46 -11.95
N ALA A 18 5.23 14.50 -10.73
CA ALA A 18 5.27 15.70 -9.90
C ALA A 18 6.62 15.83 -9.16
N TYR A 19 7.19 17.04 -9.15
CA TYR A 19 8.41 17.34 -8.38
C TYR A 19 8.19 17.19 -6.87
N TYR A 20 7.05 17.69 -6.38
CA TYR A 20 6.57 17.43 -5.03
C TYR A 20 5.49 16.37 -5.11
N GLU A 21 5.93 15.13 -5.01
CA GLU A 21 5.04 13.98 -5.05
C GLU A 21 4.11 13.96 -3.84
N LYS A 22 2.96 13.30 -4.02
CA LYS A 22 1.96 13.09 -2.98
C LYS A 22 1.48 11.66 -3.00
N VAL A 23 1.15 11.13 -1.82
CA VAL A 23 0.31 9.94 -1.70
C VAL A 23 -1.06 10.28 -2.30
N CYS A 24 -1.40 9.61 -3.39
CA CYS A 24 -2.62 9.84 -4.18
C CYS A 24 -3.70 8.78 -3.94
N LEU A 25 -3.31 7.58 -3.53
CA LEU A 25 -4.21 6.50 -3.16
C LEU A 25 -3.64 5.77 -1.95
N LEU A 26 -4.53 5.34 -1.06
CA LEU A 26 -4.21 4.44 0.05
C LEU A 26 -5.10 3.21 -0.05
N GLN A 27 -4.49 2.04 -0.22
CA GLN A 27 -5.18 0.77 -0.24
C GLN A 27 -5.18 0.16 1.17
N ILE A 28 -6.32 -0.37 1.59
CA ILE A 28 -6.45 -1.12 2.84
C ILE A 28 -7.21 -2.40 2.56
N SER A 29 -6.64 -3.53 2.99
CA SER A 29 -7.27 -4.84 2.91
C SER A 29 -7.49 -5.43 4.29
N THR A 30 -8.65 -6.04 4.48
CA THR A 30 -9.02 -6.83 5.66
C THR A 30 -9.60 -8.16 5.22
N GLU A 31 -9.80 -9.09 6.15
CA GLU A 31 -10.50 -10.35 5.84
C GLU A 31 -11.92 -10.16 5.30
N GLN A 32 -12.54 -8.99 5.49
CA GLN A 32 -13.93 -8.74 5.11
C GLN A 32 -14.10 -7.94 3.82
N ALA A 33 -13.10 -7.11 3.47
CA ALA A 33 -13.20 -6.18 2.36
C ALA A 33 -11.86 -5.48 2.08
N ASP A 34 -11.79 -4.95 0.85
CA ASP A 34 -10.73 -4.09 0.34
C ASP A 34 -11.26 -2.68 0.08
N TRP A 35 -10.41 -1.69 0.30
CA TRP A 35 -10.72 -0.28 0.08
C TRP A 35 -9.57 0.40 -0.67
N ALA A 36 -9.91 1.17 -1.69
CA ALA A 36 -9.02 2.15 -2.31
C ALA A 36 -9.51 3.55 -1.92
N ILE A 37 -8.68 4.28 -1.18
CA ILE A 37 -9.06 5.55 -0.55
C ILE A 37 -8.37 6.70 -1.29
N ASP A 38 -9.18 7.56 -1.91
CA ASP A 38 -8.70 8.77 -2.57
C ASP A 38 -8.21 9.80 -1.53
N THR A 39 -6.89 9.80 -1.31
CA THR A 39 -6.24 10.67 -0.33
C THR A 39 -6.21 12.14 -0.77
N LEU A 40 -6.32 12.42 -2.07
CA LEU A 40 -6.38 13.79 -2.59
C LEU A 40 -7.74 14.44 -2.30
N ALA A 41 -8.82 13.67 -2.40
CA ALA A 41 -10.18 14.16 -2.17
C ALA A 41 -10.58 14.14 -0.69
N LEU A 42 -10.21 13.09 0.05
CA LEU A 42 -10.70 12.84 1.41
C LEU A 42 -9.65 13.09 2.50
N GLY A 43 -8.36 13.08 2.14
CA GLY A 43 -7.27 12.97 3.09
C GLY A 43 -7.26 11.63 3.84
N VAL A 44 -6.38 11.50 4.84
CA VAL A 44 -6.18 10.25 5.61
C VAL A 44 -6.40 10.42 7.10
N ALA A 45 -6.74 11.63 7.58
CA ALA A 45 -6.76 11.96 9.00
C ALA A 45 -7.56 10.98 9.89
N PRO A 46 -8.76 10.48 9.50
CA PRO A 46 -9.49 9.50 10.31
C PRO A 46 -8.81 8.14 10.44
N LEU A 47 -7.93 7.79 9.51
CA LEU A 47 -7.23 6.50 9.46
C LEU A 47 -5.95 6.51 10.27
N LEU A 48 -5.28 7.66 10.38
CA LEU A 48 -3.98 7.78 11.04
C LEU A 48 -3.98 7.19 12.48
N PRO A 49 -4.97 7.45 13.35
CA PRO A 49 -4.99 6.84 14.68
C PRO A 49 -5.00 5.31 14.62
N LEU A 50 -5.76 4.72 13.70
CA LEU A 50 -5.87 3.28 13.54
C LEU A 50 -4.55 2.65 13.07
N LEU A 51 -3.82 3.34 12.19
CA LEU A 51 -2.53 2.89 11.67
C LEU A 51 -1.37 3.12 12.67
N ALA A 52 -1.52 4.06 13.61
CA ALA A 52 -0.56 4.32 14.69
C ALA A 52 -0.69 3.33 15.88
N GLU A 53 -1.79 2.57 15.96
CA GLU A 53 -2.02 1.61 17.04
C GLU A 53 -1.01 0.46 17.00
N ARG A 54 -0.19 0.31 18.04
CA ARG A 54 0.76 -0.83 18.15
C ARG A 54 0.07 -2.19 18.24
N ALA A 55 -1.19 -2.22 18.68
CA ALA A 55 -1.99 -3.43 18.76
C ALA A 55 -2.44 -3.94 17.38
N ARG A 56 -2.40 -3.08 16.36
CA ARG A 56 -2.76 -3.40 14.98
C ARG A 56 -1.50 -3.57 14.15
N GLU A 57 -1.39 -4.70 13.46
CA GLU A 57 -0.28 -4.95 12.54
C GLU A 57 -0.68 -4.52 11.13
N CYS A 58 0.06 -3.55 10.58
CA CYS A 58 -0.02 -3.19 9.17
C CYS A 58 0.95 -4.08 8.40
N VAL A 59 0.42 -4.90 7.49
CA VAL A 59 1.19 -5.74 6.59
C VAL A 59 1.42 -4.97 5.30
N LEU A 60 2.69 -4.75 4.97
CA LEU A 60 3.12 -4.06 3.75
C LEU A 60 4.11 -4.95 3.00
N HIS A 61 4.41 -4.60 1.76
CA HIS A 61 5.46 -5.23 0.97
C HIS A 61 6.48 -4.17 0.54
N ALA A 62 7.74 -4.31 0.97
CA ALA A 62 8.80 -3.34 0.69
C ALA A 62 8.44 -1.92 1.18
N ALA A 63 8.03 -1.84 2.45
CA ALA A 63 7.34 -0.71 3.08
C ALA A 63 8.15 0.61 3.19
N GLU A 64 9.42 0.60 2.80
CA GLU A 64 10.34 1.71 3.04
C GLU A 64 9.82 3.02 2.44
N TYR A 65 9.36 2.96 1.19
CA TYR A 65 8.87 4.13 0.48
C TYR A 65 7.50 4.61 1.01
N ASP A 66 6.58 3.70 1.34
CA ASP A 66 5.30 4.04 1.97
C ASP A 66 5.49 4.79 3.29
N VAL A 67 6.42 4.30 4.13
CA VAL A 67 6.74 4.94 5.41
C VAL A 67 7.28 6.35 5.21
N LEU A 68 8.17 6.54 4.22
CA LEU A 68 8.71 7.86 3.88
C LEU A 68 7.62 8.81 3.38
N CYS A 69 6.79 8.36 2.45
CA CYS A 69 5.69 9.14 1.87
C CYS A 69 4.66 9.55 2.93
N MET A 70 4.23 8.61 3.77
CA MET A 70 3.29 8.89 4.85
C MET A 70 3.87 9.84 5.91
N LYS A 71 5.18 9.75 6.20
CA LYS A 71 5.85 10.69 7.10
C LYS A 71 5.91 12.09 6.50
N ARG A 72 6.27 12.19 5.22
CA ARG A 72 6.39 13.47 4.50
C ARG A 72 5.05 14.18 4.41
N ASP A 73 4.01 13.50 3.94
CA ASP A 73 2.75 14.13 3.57
C ASP A 73 1.85 14.39 4.80
N TYR A 74 1.97 13.55 5.83
CA TYR A 74 1.04 13.57 6.97
C TYR A 74 1.72 13.67 8.34
N GLY A 75 3.06 13.78 8.39
CA GLY A 75 3.81 13.75 9.66
C GLY A 75 3.70 12.42 10.42
N PHE A 76 3.12 11.39 9.78
CA PHE A 76 2.62 10.17 10.40
C PHE A 76 3.72 9.13 10.63
N SER A 77 3.50 8.21 11.57
CA SER A 77 4.38 7.06 11.80
C SER A 77 3.54 5.85 12.23
N PHE A 78 3.78 4.70 11.60
CA PHE A 78 3.06 3.46 11.89
C PHE A 78 3.37 2.92 13.29
N GLY A 79 2.37 2.29 13.92
CA GLY A 79 2.53 1.68 15.23
C GLY A 79 3.29 0.35 15.18
N ARG A 80 2.92 -0.52 14.24
CA ARG A 80 3.53 -1.84 14.02
C ARG A 80 3.41 -2.21 12.55
N ILE A 81 4.55 -2.48 11.92
CA ILE A 81 4.64 -2.95 10.52
C ILE A 81 5.14 -4.39 10.52
N PHE A 82 4.56 -5.21 9.64
CA PHE A 82 5.15 -6.46 9.17
C PHE A 82 5.43 -6.33 7.67
N ASP A 83 6.71 -6.31 7.29
CA ASP A 83 7.13 -6.18 5.90
C ASP A 83 7.40 -7.57 5.30
N THR A 84 6.58 -7.96 4.32
CA THR A 84 6.67 -9.26 3.65
C THR A 84 7.91 -9.41 2.78
N HIS A 85 8.43 -8.33 2.19
CA HIS A 85 9.68 -8.36 1.42
C HIS A 85 10.88 -8.58 2.35
N ALA A 86 10.90 -7.91 3.51
CA ALA A 86 11.94 -8.14 4.52
C ALA A 86 11.88 -9.56 5.10
N ALA A 87 10.67 -10.07 5.34
CA ALA A 87 10.46 -11.46 5.77
C ALA A 87 10.97 -12.46 4.71
N ALA A 88 10.63 -12.27 3.44
CA ALA A 88 11.07 -13.14 2.34
C ALA A 88 12.60 -13.18 2.22
N LYS A 89 13.26 -12.03 2.31
CA LYS A 89 14.74 -11.95 2.36
C LYS A 89 15.33 -12.70 3.55
N THR A 90 14.71 -12.57 4.73
CA THR A 90 15.16 -13.25 5.95
C THR A 90 15.04 -14.76 5.84
N LEU A 91 14.03 -15.24 5.12
CA LEU A 91 13.80 -16.66 4.84
C LEU A 91 14.70 -17.22 3.73
N GLY A 92 15.53 -16.39 3.09
CA GLY A 92 16.41 -16.81 2.00
C GLY A 92 15.68 -17.10 0.68
N ILE A 93 14.48 -16.52 0.48
CA ILE A 93 13.77 -16.60 -0.80
C ILE A 93 14.56 -15.80 -1.85
N GLU A 94 14.82 -16.39 -3.01
CA GLU A 94 15.62 -15.74 -4.07
C GLU A 94 14.85 -14.60 -4.75
N LYS A 95 13.58 -14.84 -5.09
CA LYS A 95 12.70 -13.86 -5.74
C LYS A 95 11.72 -13.28 -4.73
N VAL A 96 11.96 -12.02 -4.36
CA VAL A 96 11.28 -11.36 -3.23
C VAL A 96 10.32 -10.25 -3.64
N GLY A 97 10.14 -10.00 -4.94
CA GLY A 97 9.17 -9.03 -5.42
C GLY A 97 7.73 -9.51 -5.18
N LEU A 98 6.79 -8.59 -5.01
CA LEU A 98 5.40 -8.94 -4.71
C LEU A 98 4.82 -9.90 -5.76
N HIS A 99 5.03 -9.60 -7.05
CA HIS A 99 4.60 -10.47 -8.15
C HIS A 99 5.18 -11.89 -8.03
N ASP A 100 6.47 -12.02 -7.71
CA ASP A 100 7.11 -13.33 -7.56
C ASP A 100 6.54 -14.09 -6.36
N LEU A 101 6.34 -13.40 -5.22
CA LEU A 101 5.77 -14.03 -4.02
C LEU A 101 4.32 -14.46 -4.22
N LEU A 102 3.50 -13.65 -4.90
CA LEU A 102 2.13 -14.00 -5.24
C LEU A 102 2.08 -15.21 -6.18
N ALA A 103 2.93 -15.24 -7.20
CA ALA A 103 3.00 -16.35 -8.14
C ALA A 103 3.48 -17.64 -7.47
N ASP A 104 4.60 -17.59 -6.73
CA ASP A 104 5.25 -18.77 -6.18
C ASP A 104 4.51 -19.32 -4.94
N GLN A 105 3.94 -18.45 -4.10
CA GLN A 105 3.30 -18.87 -2.83
C GLN A 105 1.79 -19.06 -2.97
N LEU A 106 1.12 -18.31 -3.85
CA LEU A 106 -0.34 -18.29 -3.96
C LEU A 106 -0.86 -18.68 -5.35
N GLY A 107 0.01 -18.85 -6.34
CA GLY A 107 -0.41 -19.15 -7.72
C GLY A 107 -1.14 -17.98 -8.39
N VAL A 108 -0.99 -16.75 -7.89
CA VAL A 108 -1.64 -15.54 -8.41
C VAL A 108 -0.69 -14.81 -9.34
N GLN A 109 -1.16 -14.46 -10.55
CA GLN A 109 -0.41 -13.66 -11.51
C GLN A 109 -1.06 -12.29 -11.66
N LEU A 110 -0.29 -11.21 -11.51
CA LEU A 110 -0.78 -9.86 -11.74
C LEU A 110 -0.68 -9.55 -13.24
N ALA A 111 -1.78 -9.09 -13.84
CA ALA A 111 -1.90 -8.97 -15.29
C ALA A 111 -1.43 -7.62 -15.86
N VAL A 112 -1.49 -6.55 -15.05
CA VAL A 112 -1.25 -5.17 -15.49
C VAL A 112 -0.30 -4.51 -14.48
N ASP A 113 0.61 -3.66 -14.94
CA ASP A 113 1.51 -2.87 -14.09
C ASP A 113 1.19 -1.39 -14.26
N GLU A 114 0.65 -0.77 -13.21
CA GLU A 114 0.34 0.66 -13.17
C GLU A 114 1.24 1.41 -12.16
N GLN A 115 2.36 0.82 -11.70
CA GLN A 115 3.24 1.42 -10.68
C GLN A 115 3.77 2.81 -11.05
N ARG A 116 3.91 3.09 -12.34
CA ARG A 116 4.44 4.37 -12.86
C ARG A 116 3.38 5.28 -13.44
N SER A 117 2.10 4.92 -13.30
CA SER A 117 1.00 5.72 -13.81
C SER A 117 0.82 7.01 -13.03
N ASP A 118 0.15 7.98 -13.65
CA ASP A 118 -0.14 9.25 -12.99
C ASP A 118 -1.33 9.07 -12.04
N TRP A 119 -1.04 8.61 -10.83
CA TRP A 119 -2.00 8.44 -9.74
C TRP A 119 -2.61 9.77 -9.26
N GLY A 120 -2.10 10.93 -9.71
CA GLY A 120 -2.68 12.22 -9.42
C GLY A 120 -3.91 12.55 -10.27
N LYS A 121 -4.15 11.82 -11.37
CA LYS A 121 -5.29 12.07 -12.27
C LYS A 121 -6.61 11.54 -11.71
N ARG A 122 -7.69 12.25 -12.02
CA ARG A 122 -9.06 11.85 -11.68
C ARG A 122 -10.02 12.03 -12.88
N PRO A 123 -11.01 11.14 -13.05
CA PRO A 123 -11.19 9.88 -12.31
C PRO A 123 -10.04 8.89 -12.59
N LEU A 124 -9.82 7.92 -11.69
CA LEU A 124 -8.88 6.83 -11.96
C LEU A 124 -9.36 6.01 -13.17
N SER A 125 -8.43 5.54 -13.99
CA SER A 125 -8.77 4.68 -15.12
C SER A 125 -9.23 3.29 -14.64
N PRO A 126 -9.98 2.54 -15.45
CA PRO A 126 -10.32 1.15 -15.14
C PRO A 126 -9.10 0.28 -14.84
N GLU A 127 -8.00 0.49 -15.55
CA GLU A 127 -6.74 -0.25 -15.39
C GLU A 127 -6.06 0.09 -14.06
N GLN A 128 -6.05 1.37 -13.66
CA GLN A 128 -5.55 1.79 -12.34
C GLN A 128 -6.37 1.18 -11.20
N LEU A 129 -7.70 1.11 -11.36
CA LEU A 129 -8.58 0.48 -10.37
C LEU A 129 -8.36 -1.03 -10.31
N GLU A 130 -8.24 -1.70 -11.46
CA GLU A 130 -7.95 -3.13 -11.54
C GLU A 130 -6.61 -3.44 -10.87
N TYR A 131 -5.56 -2.68 -11.19
CA TYR A 131 -4.25 -2.80 -10.56
C TYR A 131 -4.31 -2.59 -9.04
N ALA A 132 -5.00 -1.57 -8.55
CA ALA A 132 -5.06 -1.24 -7.13
C ALA A 132 -5.79 -2.29 -6.27
N PHE A 133 -6.60 -3.16 -6.88
CA PHE A 133 -7.35 -4.23 -6.21
C PHE A 133 -6.89 -5.65 -6.59
N ALA A 134 -5.86 -5.78 -7.44
CA ALA A 134 -5.32 -7.08 -7.87
C ALA A 134 -4.42 -7.71 -6.80
#